data_AF-A0A0E0J5U8-F1
#
_entry.id   AF-A0A0E0J5U8-F1
#
_cell.length_a   1.000
_cell.length_b   1.000
_cell.length_c   1.000
_cell.angle_alpha   90.00
_cell.angle_beta   90.00
_cell.angle_gamma   90.00
#
_symmetry.space_group_name_H-M   'P 1'
#
loop_
_entity.id
_entity.type
_entity.pdbx_description
1 polymer ?
#
loop_
_entity_poly.entity_id
_entity_poly.type
_entity_poly.pdbx_seq_one_letter_code
_entity_poly.pdbx_strand_id
1 'polypeptide(L)'
;MATAAAAGDGDEHLLSLFASALSHRRFGDQELSLLDAALSAGADVPSLLHTRSSARCLLRKAAAQAFSSVPDLGTTLSTADFFARAFALAGDVESCLAMRYEALLLRQAKYSDDLHLQVSNEEWLTFAKDSLDNGFYTIASKAFANALLHIDPSHPGYLDSTNSILKKDKINDISGLQNLAKSLSARHSGEHFRAMGILILMSWMGIWDPETMRVSLASSTAVSLGT
;
A
#
# COMPACT_ATOMS: atom_id res chain seq x y z
N MET A 1 26.12 -41.58 -18.56
CA MET A 1 25.32 -40.36 -18.81
C MET A 1 24.74 -39.93 -17.49
N ALA A 2 25.24 -38.82 -16.95
CA ALA A 2 24.99 -38.38 -15.58
C ALA A 2 24.20 -37.05 -15.59
N THR A 3 23.22 -37.00 -14.66
CA THR A 3 22.70 -35.84 -13.90
C THR A 3 22.10 -34.65 -14.67
N ALA A 4 20.76 -34.58 -14.67
CA ALA A 4 19.97 -33.38 -14.99
C ALA A 4 18.77 -33.15 -14.04
N ALA A 5 18.75 -33.72 -12.83
CA ALA A 5 17.55 -33.77 -11.97
C ALA A 5 17.64 -33.01 -10.63
N ALA A 6 18.70 -32.27 -10.34
CA ALA A 6 18.88 -31.62 -9.03
C ALA A 6 18.58 -30.11 -9.00
N ALA A 7 18.18 -29.50 -10.12
CA ALA A 7 18.07 -28.04 -10.22
C ALA A 7 16.69 -27.45 -9.87
N GLY A 8 15.67 -28.29 -9.60
CA GLY A 8 14.29 -27.82 -9.31
C GLY A 8 13.87 -27.89 -7.84
N ASP A 9 14.63 -28.55 -6.97
CA ASP A 9 14.22 -28.86 -5.58
C ASP A 9 14.52 -27.70 -4.60
N GLY A 10 15.49 -26.85 -4.92
CA GLY A 10 15.90 -25.73 -4.06
C GLY A 10 14.92 -24.54 -4.07
N ASP A 11 14.28 -24.28 -5.21
CA ASP A 11 13.47 -23.07 -5.44
C ASP A 11 12.11 -23.17 -4.72
N GLU A 12 11.46 -24.34 -4.81
CA GLU A 12 10.21 -24.64 -4.12
C GLU A 12 10.39 -24.70 -2.59
N HIS A 13 11.58 -25.12 -2.13
CA HIS A 13 11.88 -25.19 -0.70
C HIS A 13 11.90 -23.81 -0.04
N LEU A 14 12.53 -22.80 -0.67
CA LEU A 14 12.60 -21.44 -0.12
C LEU A 14 11.22 -20.78 -0.06
N LEU A 15 10.41 -20.93 -1.10
CA LEU A 15 9.04 -20.40 -1.10
C LEU A 15 8.16 -21.09 -0.06
N SER A 16 8.36 -22.38 0.20
CA SER A 16 7.67 -23.13 1.24
C SER A 16 8.09 -22.69 2.66
N LEU A 17 9.37 -22.40 2.87
CA LEU A 17 9.85 -21.80 4.12
C LEU A 17 9.24 -20.41 4.34
N PHE A 18 9.15 -19.60 3.28
CA PHE A 18 8.48 -18.30 3.34
C PHE A 18 6.99 -18.44 3.64
N ALA A 19 6.30 -19.39 3.01
CA ALA A 19 4.91 -19.72 3.29
C ALA A 19 4.68 -20.06 4.77
N SER A 20 5.57 -20.88 5.34
CA SER A 20 5.56 -21.23 6.75
C SER A 20 5.80 -20.01 7.64
N ALA A 21 6.74 -19.12 7.28
CA ALA A 21 6.96 -17.90 8.04
C ALA A 21 5.71 -17.01 8.08
N LEU A 22 5.01 -16.84 6.95
CA LEU A 22 3.77 -16.07 6.88
C LEU A 22 2.64 -16.70 7.71
N SER A 23 2.52 -18.03 7.74
CA SER A 23 1.50 -18.70 8.57
C SER A 23 1.73 -18.46 10.06
N HIS A 24 2.99 -18.28 10.46
CA HIS A 24 3.37 -17.92 11.83
C HIS A 24 3.38 -16.40 12.09
N ARG A 25 2.82 -15.58 11.18
CA ARG A 25 2.75 -14.11 11.28
C ARG A 25 4.13 -13.44 11.41
N ARG A 26 5.17 -14.04 10.83
CA ARG A 26 6.50 -13.45 10.82
C ARG A 26 6.62 -12.49 9.65
N PHE A 27 6.72 -11.20 9.96
CA PHE A 27 6.81 -10.11 9.00
C PHE A 27 8.05 -9.28 9.32
N GLY A 28 9.18 -9.62 8.69
CA GLY A 28 10.45 -8.95 8.91
C GLY A 28 11.38 -9.01 7.70
N ASP A 29 12.53 -8.33 7.82
CA ASP A 29 13.53 -8.25 6.75
C ASP A 29 14.14 -9.61 6.41
N GLN A 30 14.19 -10.53 7.38
CA GLN A 30 14.66 -11.90 7.16
C GLN A 30 13.71 -12.63 6.19
N GLU A 31 12.40 -12.50 6.38
CA GLU A 31 11.41 -13.11 5.50
C GLU A 31 11.38 -12.45 4.11
N LEU A 32 11.64 -11.14 4.01
CA LEU A 32 11.82 -10.46 2.72
C LEU A 32 13.06 -10.97 1.97
N SER A 33 14.18 -11.18 2.69
CA SER A 33 15.39 -11.75 2.10
C SER A 33 15.18 -13.18 1.61
N LEU A 34 14.38 -13.96 2.35
CA LEU A 34 13.98 -15.31 1.94
C LEU A 34 13.12 -15.29 0.68
N LEU A 35 12.15 -14.36 0.60
CA LEU A 35 11.35 -14.15 -0.60
C LEU A 35 12.23 -13.76 -1.79
N ASP A 36 13.13 -12.79 -1.63
CA ASP A 36 14.03 -12.34 -2.70
C ASP A 36 14.93 -13.46 -3.22
N ALA A 37 15.48 -14.27 -2.30
CA ALA A 37 16.23 -15.46 -2.64
C ALA A 37 15.37 -16.45 -3.44
N ALA A 38 14.14 -16.73 -3.00
CA ALA A 38 13.21 -17.61 -3.73
C ALA A 38 12.86 -17.07 -5.12
N LEU A 39 12.65 -15.77 -5.27
CA LEU A 39 12.31 -15.12 -6.55
C LEU A 39 13.49 -15.04 -7.53
N SER A 40 14.71 -15.16 -7.01
CA SER A 40 15.96 -15.21 -7.76
C SER A 40 16.42 -16.63 -8.03
N ALA A 41 15.90 -17.60 -7.30
CA ALA A 41 16.15 -19.02 -7.46
C ALA A 41 15.26 -19.55 -8.61
N GLY A 42 15.91 -19.98 -9.69
CA GLY A 42 15.26 -20.45 -10.91
C GLY A 42 16.27 -20.71 -12.00
N ALA A 43 16.30 -21.94 -12.51
CA ALA A 43 17.21 -22.32 -13.58
C ALA A 43 16.89 -21.65 -14.93
N ASP A 44 15.63 -21.30 -15.15
CA ASP A 44 15.16 -20.69 -16.40
C ASP A 44 14.04 -19.65 -16.16
N VAL A 45 13.77 -18.86 -17.21
CA VAL A 45 12.74 -17.80 -17.18
C VAL A 45 11.34 -18.34 -16.84
N PRO A 46 10.86 -19.46 -17.42
CA PRO A 46 9.57 -20.02 -17.05
C PRO A 46 9.45 -20.36 -15.56
N SER A 47 10.47 -20.97 -14.95
CA SER A 47 10.48 -21.29 -13.52
C SER A 47 10.44 -20.02 -12.68
N LEU A 48 11.24 -19.00 -13.03
CA LEU A 48 11.22 -17.70 -12.34
C LEU A 48 9.86 -16.99 -12.41
N LEU A 49 9.16 -17.11 -13.55
CA LEU A 49 7.81 -16.56 -13.71
C LEU A 49 6.78 -17.36 -12.92
N HIS A 50 6.91 -18.69 -12.88
CA HIS A 50 6.06 -19.55 -12.07
C HIS A 50 6.20 -19.23 -10.58
N THR A 51 7.44 -19.16 -10.07
CA THR A 51 7.73 -18.81 -8.69
C THR A 51 7.19 -17.43 -8.32
N ARG A 52 7.36 -16.42 -9.19
CA ARG A 52 6.73 -15.09 -9.01
C ARG A 52 5.21 -15.18 -8.92
N SER A 53 4.56 -15.92 -9.82
CA SER A 53 3.10 -16.09 -9.81
C SER A 53 2.61 -16.74 -8.51
N SER A 54 3.28 -17.80 -8.07
CA SER A 54 2.98 -18.50 -6.81
C SER A 54 3.18 -17.60 -5.59
N ALA A 55 4.28 -16.84 -5.55
CA ALA A 55 4.55 -15.87 -4.50
C ALA A 55 3.47 -14.78 -4.41
N ARG A 56 3.00 -14.23 -5.54
CA ARG A 56 1.90 -13.24 -5.56
C ARG A 56 0.62 -13.80 -4.97
N CYS A 57 0.22 -15.02 -5.38
CA CYS A 57 -0.97 -15.69 -4.85
C CYS A 57 -0.89 -15.86 -3.33
N LEU A 58 0.26 -16.36 -2.87
CA LEU A 58 0.54 -16.57 -1.46
C LEU A 58 0.51 -15.27 -0.65
N LEU A 59 1.19 -14.21 -1.13
CA LEU A 59 1.21 -12.90 -0.49
C LEU A 59 -0.18 -12.28 -0.36
N ARG A 60 -1.01 -12.34 -1.42
CA ARG A 60 -2.39 -11.83 -1.37
C ARG A 60 -3.23 -12.56 -0.33
N LYS A 61 -3.12 -13.90 -0.26
CA LYS A 61 -3.82 -14.70 0.74
C LYS A 61 -3.34 -14.38 2.15
N ALA A 62 -2.02 -14.30 2.36
CA ALA A 62 -1.43 -14.01 3.65
C ALA A 62 -1.78 -12.60 4.14
N ALA A 63 -1.74 -11.60 3.26
CA ALA A 63 -2.16 -10.23 3.57
C ALA A 63 -3.62 -10.19 4.02
N ALA A 64 -4.51 -10.80 3.25
CA ALA A 64 -5.93 -10.86 3.61
C ALA A 64 -6.16 -11.52 4.97
N GLN A 65 -5.41 -12.57 5.28
CA GLN A 65 -5.45 -13.19 6.61
C GLN A 65 -4.88 -12.27 7.69
N ALA A 66 -3.77 -11.57 7.43
CA ALA A 66 -3.09 -10.72 8.41
C ALA A 66 -3.98 -9.57 8.89
N PHE A 67 -4.75 -8.99 7.98
CA PHE A 67 -5.68 -7.90 8.28
C PHE A 67 -7.10 -8.35 8.63
N SER A 68 -7.36 -9.66 8.75
CA SER A 68 -8.68 -10.18 9.15
C SER A 68 -8.96 -10.05 10.65
N SER A 69 -7.92 -9.90 11.47
CA SER A 69 -8.01 -9.55 12.89
C SER A 69 -7.67 -8.09 13.08
N VAL A 70 -8.34 -7.37 13.98
CA VAL A 70 -8.05 -5.97 14.32
C VAL A 70 -6.71 -5.88 15.05
N PRO A 71 -5.60 -5.50 14.39
CA PRO A 71 -4.32 -5.34 15.06
C PRO A 71 -4.29 -3.96 15.76
N ASP A 72 -3.35 -3.75 16.69
CA ASP A 72 -3.05 -2.39 17.11
C ASP A 72 -2.46 -1.59 15.94
N LEU A 73 -2.41 -0.26 16.08
CA LEU A 73 -2.01 0.63 14.99
C LEU A 73 -0.56 0.36 14.52
N GLY A 74 0.36 0.13 15.46
CA GLY A 74 1.77 -0.07 15.17
C GLY A 74 1.99 -1.37 14.40
N THR A 75 1.35 -2.45 14.82
CA THR A 75 1.40 -3.74 14.12
C THR A 75 0.72 -3.69 12.76
N THR A 76 -0.36 -2.92 12.61
CA THR A 76 -1.02 -2.73 11.31
C THR A 76 -0.10 -2.04 10.31
N LEU A 77 0.59 -0.97 10.72
CA LEU A 77 1.50 -0.22 9.84
C LEU A 77 2.75 -1.03 9.46
N SER A 78 3.39 -1.70 10.41
CA SER A 78 4.55 -2.55 10.11
C SER A 78 4.19 -3.74 9.21
N THR A 79 3.01 -4.33 9.42
CA THR A 79 2.49 -5.39 8.54
C THR A 79 2.21 -4.87 7.13
N ALA A 80 1.62 -3.68 6.99
CA ALA A 80 1.36 -3.06 5.69
C ALA A 80 2.65 -2.71 4.95
N ASP A 81 3.66 -2.18 5.65
CA ASP A 81 4.99 -1.91 5.08
C ASP A 81 5.66 -3.19 4.58
N PHE A 82 5.65 -4.25 5.40
CA PHE A 82 6.15 -5.56 5.01
C PHE A 82 5.49 -6.07 3.73
N PHE A 83 4.15 -6.06 3.65
CA PHE A 83 3.45 -6.54 2.46
C PHE A 83 3.69 -5.65 1.24
N ALA A 84 3.77 -4.32 1.40
CA ALA A 84 4.13 -3.43 0.32
C ALA A 84 5.49 -3.80 -0.30
N ARG A 85 6.51 -4.01 0.55
CA ARG A 85 7.86 -4.41 0.13
C ARG A 85 7.86 -5.81 -0.51
N ALA A 86 7.14 -6.76 0.07
CA ALA A 86 7.02 -8.11 -0.48
C ALA A 86 6.33 -8.13 -1.85
N PHE A 87 5.26 -7.35 -2.04
CA PHE A 87 4.59 -7.21 -3.33
C PHE A 87 5.49 -6.54 -4.37
N ALA A 88 6.28 -5.53 -3.96
CA ALA A 88 7.26 -4.90 -4.84
C ALA A 88 8.30 -5.92 -5.33
N LEU A 89 8.86 -6.75 -4.44
CA LEU A 89 9.78 -7.84 -4.81
C LEU A 89 9.15 -8.83 -5.79
N ALA A 90 7.90 -9.24 -5.54
CA ALA A 90 7.16 -10.15 -6.42
C ALA A 90 6.72 -9.50 -7.74
N GLY A 91 6.91 -8.19 -7.93
CA GLY A 91 6.44 -7.45 -9.10
C GLY A 91 4.92 -7.32 -9.18
N ASP A 92 4.23 -7.31 -8.04
CA ASP A 92 2.79 -7.10 -7.90
C ASP A 92 2.50 -5.62 -7.60
N VAL A 93 2.62 -4.79 -8.63
CA VAL A 93 2.58 -3.33 -8.50
C VAL A 93 1.25 -2.85 -7.91
N GLU A 94 0.14 -3.44 -8.34
CA GLU A 94 -1.20 -3.08 -7.84
C GLU A 94 -1.32 -3.31 -6.32
N SER A 95 -0.95 -4.50 -5.86
CA SER A 95 -1.04 -4.84 -4.43
C SER A 95 -0.05 -4.03 -3.60
N CYS A 96 1.14 -3.74 -4.13
CA CYS A 96 2.13 -2.85 -3.51
C CYS A 96 1.58 -1.44 -3.32
N LEU A 97 1.07 -0.81 -4.38
CA LEU A 97 0.54 0.54 -4.33
C LEU A 97 -0.70 0.62 -3.44
N ALA A 98 -1.55 -0.43 -3.42
CA ALA A 98 -2.68 -0.51 -2.51
C ALA A 98 -2.23 -0.51 -1.04
N MET A 99 -1.25 -1.33 -0.67
CA MET A 99 -0.73 -1.38 0.71
C MET A 99 -0.13 -0.04 1.13
N ARG A 100 0.66 0.60 0.26
CA ARG A 100 1.25 1.92 0.52
C ARG A 100 0.19 3.00 0.70
N TYR A 101 -0.85 3.01 -0.14
CA TYR A 101 -1.94 3.97 -0.03
C TYR A 101 -2.69 3.84 1.31
N GLU A 102 -3.04 2.63 1.73
CA GLU A 102 -3.72 2.41 3.01
C GLU A 102 -2.84 2.77 4.20
N ALA A 103 -1.54 2.47 4.16
CA ALA A 103 -0.62 2.88 5.22
C ALA A 103 -0.53 4.40 5.37
N LEU A 104 -0.61 5.16 4.27
CA LEU A 104 -0.68 6.62 4.28
C LEU A 104 -2.02 7.11 4.86
N LEU A 105 -3.14 6.52 4.46
CA LEU A 105 -4.46 6.88 5.01
C LEU A 105 -4.58 6.57 6.50
N LEU A 106 -4.07 5.42 6.95
CA LEU A 106 -4.15 5.00 8.34
C LEU A 106 -3.33 5.93 9.24
N ARG A 107 -2.14 6.33 8.78
CA ARG A 107 -1.31 7.36 9.42
C ARG A 107 -2.02 8.71 9.47
N GLN A 108 -2.66 9.13 8.39
CA GLN A 108 -3.42 10.38 8.34
C GLN A 108 -4.68 10.39 9.20
N ALA A 109 -5.38 9.25 9.36
CA ALA A 109 -6.61 9.17 10.15
C ALA A 109 -6.38 9.27 11.66
N LYS A 110 -5.17 8.94 12.14
CA LYS A 110 -4.81 8.88 13.57
C LYS A 110 -4.08 10.14 14.05
N TYR A 111 -4.27 11.25 13.33
CA TYR A 111 -3.56 12.54 13.48
C TYR A 111 -3.70 13.25 14.83
N SER A 112 -4.29 12.66 15.87
CA SER A 112 -4.47 13.36 17.14
C SER A 112 -3.23 13.38 18.05
N ASP A 113 -2.39 12.33 18.04
CA ASP A 113 -1.48 12.10 19.17
C ASP A 113 0.00 11.88 18.82
N ASP A 114 0.38 11.66 17.55
CA ASP A 114 1.77 11.34 17.17
C ASP A 114 2.26 12.06 15.90
N LEU A 115 3.15 13.04 16.10
CA LEU A 115 3.84 13.79 15.03
C LEU A 115 4.69 12.88 14.12
N HIS A 116 5.16 11.72 14.61
CA HIS A 116 5.97 10.79 13.80
C HIS A 116 5.14 10.01 12.77
N LEU A 117 3.82 9.97 12.93
CA LEU A 117 2.90 9.35 11.97
C LEU A 117 2.35 10.38 10.97
N GLN A 118 2.77 11.64 11.04
CA GLN A 118 2.38 12.64 10.07
C GLN A 118 2.89 12.28 8.66
N VAL A 119 1.96 12.15 7.73
CA VAL A 119 2.28 11.99 6.31
C VAL A 119 2.52 13.37 5.70
N SER A 120 3.70 13.61 5.14
CA SER A 120 4.04 14.90 4.53
C SER A 120 3.43 15.08 3.14
N ASN A 121 3.41 16.32 2.65
CA ASN A 121 3.08 16.61 1.26
C ASN A 121 3.99 15.85 0.28
N GLU A 122 5.29 15.83 0.56
CA GLU A 122 6.29 15.20 -0.29
C GLU A 122 6.08 13.69 -0.39
N GLU A 123 5.67 13.06 0.70
CA GLU A 123 5.37 11.62 0.73
C GLU A 123 4.14 11.29 -0.15
N TRP A 124 3.06 12.07 -0.01
CA TRP A 124 1.89 11.96 -0.89
C TRP A 124 2.24 12.22 -2.36
N LEU A 125 3.07 13.23 -2.63
CA LEU A 125 3.46 13.59 -3.99
C LEU A 125 4.31 12.49 -4.63
N THR A 126 5.23 11.91 -3.88
CA THR A 126 6.07 10.80 -4.34
C THR A 126 5.21 9.58 -4.69
N PHE A 127 4.29 9.22 -3.80
CA PHE A 127 3.34 8.12 -4.05
C PHE A 127 2.43 8.40 -5.26
N ALA A 128 1.95 9.64 -5.42
CA ALA A 128 1.07 10.02 -6.52
C ALA A 128 1.77 9.91 -7.89
N LYS A 129 3.03 10.36 -7.98
CA LYS A 129 3.84 10.25 -9.20
C LYS A 129 4.13 8.79 -9.54
N ASP A 130 4.57 8.00 -8.57
CA ASP A 130 4.81 6.57 -8.75
C ASP A 130 3.55 5.85 -9.24
N SER A 131 2.38 6.16 -8.67
CA SER A 131 1.11 5.62 -9.13
C SER A 131 0.72 6.06 -10.55
N LEU A 132 1.00 7.31 -10.90
CA LEU A 132 0.73 7.88 -12.23
C LEU A 132 1.60 7.19 -13.30
N ASP A 133 2.90 7.03 -13.02
CA ASP A 133 3.88 6.42 -13.92
C ASP A 133 3.58 4.93 -14.16
N ASN A 134 3.01 4.25 -13.16
CA ASN A 134 2.57 2.87 -13.26
C ASN A 134 1.15 2.69 -13.85
N GLY A 135 0.49 3.78 -14.28
CA GLY A 135 -0.83 3.71 -14.92
C GLY A 135 -2.03 3.63 -13.97
N PHE A 136 -1.81 3.70 -12.65
CA PHE A 136 -2.86 3.65 -11.64
C PHE A 136 -3.48 5.04 -11.39
N TYR A 137 -4.13 5.58 -12.41
CA TYR A 137 -4.58 6.97 -12.46
C TYR A 137 -5.59 7.36 -11.36
N THR A 138 -6.45 6.44 -10.95
CA THR A 138 -7.48 6.70 -9.93
C THR A 138 -6.87 6.93 -8.55
N ILE A 139 -5.92 6.08 -8.12
CA ILE A 139 -5.24 6.25 -6.82
C ILE A 139 -4.24 7.41 -6.89
N ALA A 140 -3.59 7.63 -8.04
CA ALA A 140 -2.73 8.80 -8.26
C ALA A 140 -3.49 10.11 -8.05
N SER A 141 -4.69 10.25 -8.64
CA SER A 141 -5.55 11.43 -8.45
C SER A 141 -5.92 11.68 -6.98
N LYS A 142 -6.21 10.61 -6.22
CA LYS A 142 -6.53 10.71 -4.78
C LYS A 142 -5.30 11.11 -3.97
N ALA A 143 -4.13 10.56 -4.29
CA ALA A 143 -2.88 10.93 -3.66
C ALA A 143 -2.49 12.40 -3.93
N PHE A 144 -2.65 12.89 -5.16
CA PHE A 144 -2.47 14.32 -5.46
C PHE A 144 -3.46 15.21 -4.69
N ALA A 145 -4.69 14.74 -4.46
CA ALA A 145 -5.66 15.47 -3.61
C ALA A 145 -5.15 15.60 -2.17
N ASN A 146 -4.66 14.50 -1.60
CA ASN A 146 -4.08 14.51 -0.25
C ASN A 146 -2.82 15.36 -0.19
N ALA A 147 -1.95 15.30 -1.20
CA ALA A 147 -0.78 16.18 -1.29
C ALA A 147 -1.19 17.65 -1.19
N LEU A 148 -2.21 18.09 -1.95
CA LEU A 148 -2.69 19.48 -1.91
C LEU A 148 -3.22 19.89 -0.53
N LEU A 149 -3.90 19.00 0.21
CA LEU A 149 -4.37 19.28 1.57
C LEU A 149 -3.20 19.59 2.52
N HIS A 150 -2.08 18.89 2.38
CA HIS A 150 -0.89 19.08 3.22
C HIS A 150 -0.02 20.29 2.80
N ILE A 151 -0.39 21.01 1.73
CA ILE A 151 0.21 22.30 1.36
C ILE A 151 -0.57 23.48 1.99
N ASP A 152 -1.83 23.25 2.38
CA ASP A 152 -2.67 24.31 2.94
C ASP A 152 -2.12 24.76 4.32
N PRO A 153 -1.84 26.06 4.52
CA PRO A 153 -1.41 26.60 5.81
C PRO A 153 -2.41 26.37 6.95
N SER A 154 -3.64 25.97 6.64
CA SER A 154 -4.67 25.59 7.63
C SER A 154 -4.47 24.18 8.21
N HIS A 155 -3.55 23.37 7.66
CA HIS A 155 -3.31 22.00 8.12
C HIS A 155 -2.34 21.99 9.32
N PRO A 156 -2.68 21.35 10.45
CA PRO A 156 -1.89 21.40 11.70
C PRO A 156 -0.47 20.81 11.65
N GLY A 157 -0.01 20.36 10.48
CA GLY A 157 1.32 19.82 10.23
C GLY A 157 2.23 20.71 9.37
N TYR A 158 1.81 21.95 9.12
CA TYR A 158 2.48 22.90 8.25
C TYR A 158 3.78 23.43 8.87
N LEU A 159 4.93 23.03 8.33
CA LEU A 159 6.25 23.59 8.66
C LEU A 159 6.65 24.56 7.54
N ASP A 160 6.51 25.87 7.76
CA ASP A 160 6.81 26.87 6.72
C ASP A 160 8.24 27.40 6.75
N SER A 161 8.88 27.45 5.57
CA SER A 161 10.02 28.34 5.28
C SER A 161 10.14 28.68 3.78
N THR A 162 9.05 28.68 2.97
CA THR A 162 9.16 28.99 1.52
C THR A 162 8.27 30.14 1.02
N ASN A 163 8.83 30.94 0.10
CA ASN A 163 8.20 32.11 -0.52
C ASN A 163 6.83 31.80 -1.18
N SER A 164 5.89 32.73 -1.07
CA SER A 164 4.49 32.59 -1.53
C SER A 164 4.32 32.30 -3.02
N ILE A 165 5.22 32.82 -3.87
CA ILE A 165 5.21 32.60 -5.33
C ILE A 165 5.54 31.13 -5.63
N LEU A 166 6.59 30.59 -5.02
CA LEU A 166 7.02 29.19 -5.20
C LEU A 166 5.94 28.20 -4.75
N LYS A 167 5.17 28.56 -3.72
CA LYS A 167 4.02 27.76 -3.26
C LYS A 167 2.89 27.73 -4.29
N LYS A 168 2.59 28.87 -4.92
CA LYS A 168 1.54 28.97 -5.94
C LYS A 168 1.88 28.11 -7.17
N ASP A 169 3.14 28.15 -7.60
CA ASP A 169 3.60 27.33 -8.74
C ASP A 169 3.52 25.83 -8.42
N LYS A 170 3.96 25.41 -7.23
CA LYS A 170 3.80 24.02 -6.76
C LYS A 170 2.35 23.55 -6.72
N ILE A 171 1.43 24.39 -6.24
CA ILE A 171 -0.01 24.08 -6.20
C ILE A 171 -0.55 23.90 -7.63
N ASN A 172 -0.19 24.80 -8.55
CA ASN A 172 -0.61 24.72 -9.94
C ASN A 172 -0.10 23.42 -10.60
N ASP A 173 1.17 23.08 -10.40
CA ASP A 173 1.76 21.86 -10.95
C ASP A 173 1.05 20.59 -10.45
N ILE A 174 0.83 20.49 -9.13
CA ILE A 174 0.14 19.34 -8.52
C ILE A 174 -1.31 19.27 -9.00
N SER A 175 -1.99 20.42 -9.13
CA SER A 175 -3.36 20.47 -9.66
C SER A 175 -3.44 20.02 -11.12
N GLY A 176 -2.44 20.38 -11.94
CA GLY A 176 -2.32 19.96 -13.34
C GLY A 176 -2.15 18.44 -13.45
N LEU A 177 -1.27 17.86 -12.64
CA LEU A 177 -1.06 16.41 -12.58
C LEU A 177 -2.31 15.66 -12.07
N GLN A 178 -3.01 16.21 -11.07
CA GLN A 178 -4.27 15.64 -10.62
C GLN A 178 -5.31 15.60 -11.73
N ASN A 179 -5.47 16.70 -12.47
CA ASN A 179 -6.42 16.80 -13.58
C ASN A 179 -6.06 15.86 -14.74
N LEU A 180 -4.76 15.72 -15.02
CA LEU A 180 -4.26 14.73 -15.97
C LEU A 180 -4.64 13.30 -15.54
N ALA A 181 -4.36 12.93 -14.29
CA ALA A 181 -4.71 11.61 -13.75
C ALA A 181 -6.23 11.36 -13.82
N LYS A 182 -7.07 12.35 -13.47
CA LYS A 182 -8.54 12.25 -13.62
C LYS A 182 -8.96 12.01 -15.07
N SER A 183 -8.38 12.77 -16.01
CA SER A 183 -8.67 12.64 -17.45
C SER A 183 -8.28 11.26 -17.98
N LEU A 184 -7.09 10.76 -17.63
CA LEU A 184 -6.61 9.44 -18.04
C LEU A 184 -7.47 8.32 -17.44
N SER A 185 -7.85 8.44 -16.16
CA SER A 185 -8.79 7.53 -15.51
C SER A 185 -10.13 7.45 -16.26
N ALA A 186 -10.69 8.60 -16.67
CA ALA A 186 -11.94 8.65 -17.43
C ALA A 186 -11.83 8.03 -18.83
N ARG A 187 -10.68 8.19 -19.50
CA ARG A 187 -10.41 7.66 -20.84
C ARG A 187 -10.17 6.15 -20.87
N HIS A 188 -9.63 5.58 -19.80
CA HIS A 188 -9.38 4.13 -19.67
C HIS A 188 -10.60 3.33 -19.17
N SER A 189 -11.80 3.92 -19.15
CA SER A 189 -13.05 3.29 -18.69
C SER A 189 -13.55 2.07 -19.50
N GLY A 190 -12.77 1.58 -20.47
CA GLY A 190 -13.02 0.32 -21.21
C GLY A 190 -12.37 -0.92 -20.59
N GLU A 191 -11.43 -0.77 -19.65
CA GLU A 191 -10.92 -1.88 -18.86
C GLU A 191 -11.29 -1.63 -17.39
N HIS A 192 -12.07 -2.55 -16.86
CA HIS A 192 -12.59 -2.60 -15.50
C HIS A 192 -11.44 -2.61 -14.48
N PHE A 193 -10.80 -1.47 -14.26
CA PHE A 193 -9.87 -1.28 -13.16
C PHE A 193 -10.70 -1.20 -11.88
N ARG A 194 -10.86 -2.36 -11.25
CA ARG A 194 -11.13 -2.49 -9.82
C ARG A 194 -9.99 -1.80 -9.07
N ALA A 195 -9.97 -0.48 -9.06
CA ALA A 195 -9.34 0.31 -8.00
C ALA A 195 -10.18 0.10 -6.73
N MET A 196 -10.22 -1.15 -6.28
CA MET A 196 -10.92 -1.63 -5.12
C MET A 196 -9.84 -1.82 -4.07
N GLY A 197 -9.57 -0.72 -3.35
CA GLY A 197 -8.65 -0.71 -2.24
C GLY A 197 -8.97 -1.85 -1.26
N ILE A 198 -8.06 -2.12 -0.35
CA ILE A 198 -8.24 -3.12 0.70
C ILE A 198 -9.58 -2.91 1.44
N LEU A 199 -10.13 -1.70 1.49
CA LEU A 199 -11.49 -1.41 1.95
C LEU A 199 -12.62 -2.16 1.22
N ILE A 200 -12.50 -2.42 -0.09
CA ILE A 200 -13.47 -3.25 -0.83
C ILE A 200 -13.08 -4.72 -0.82
N LEU A 201 -11.80 -5.06 -0.66
CA LEU A 201 -11.39 -6.44 -0.37
C LEU A 201 -11.92 -6.88 1.01
N MET A 202 -11.91 -5.99 2.00
CA MET A 202 -12.49 -6.16 3.32
C MET A 202 -14.03 -6.11 3.30
N SER A 203 -14.65 -5.27 2.45
CA SER A 203 -16.10 -5.28 2.24
C SER A 203 -16.59 -6.55 1.53
N TRP A 204 -15.83 -7.08 0.56
CA TRP A 204 -16.13 -8.33 -0.17
C TRP A 204 -15.87 -9.59 0.68
N MET A 205 -14.99 -9.50 1.69
CA MET A 205 -14.71 -10.55 2.68
C MET A 205 -15.57 -10.45 3.95
N GLY A 206 -16.48 -9.48 4.07
CA GLY A 206 -17.36 -9.31 5.23
C GLY A 206 -16.67 -8.79 6.51
N ILE A 207 -15.48 -8.21 6.38
CA ILE A 207 -14.61 -7.76 7.50
C ILE A 207 -14.82 -6.27 7.83
N TRP A 208 -15.37 -5.49 6.90
CA TRP A 208 -15.48 -4.03 7.02
C TRP A 208 -16.86 -3.50 6.62
N ASP A 209 -17.56 -2.86 7.56
CA ASP A 209 -18.80 -2.11 7.35
C ASP A 209 -18.55 -0.61 7.54
N PRO A 210 -18.67 0.22 6.48
CA PRO A 210 -18.45 1.67 6.57
C PRO A 210 -19.42 2.40 7.50
N GLU A 211 -20.58 1.84 7.86
CA GLU A 211 -21.51 2.44 8.83
C GLU A 211 -20.97 2.32 10.27
N THR A 212 -20.23 1.26 10.60
CA THR A 212 -19.69 1.03 11.96
C THR A 212 -18.61 2.04 12.35
N MET A 213 -17.83 2.55 11.39
CA MET A 213 -16.82 3.58 11.67
C MET A 213 -17.41 4.98 11.89
N ARG A 214 -18.52 5.35 11.23
CA ARG A 214 -19.21 6.62 11.53
C ARG A 214 -19.76 6.62 12.94
N VAL A 215 -20.29 5.48 13.40
CA VAL A 215 -20.80 5.34 14.77
C VAL A 215 -19.65 5.39 15.79
N SER A 216 -18.52 4.75 15.51
CA SER A 216 -17.38 4.73 16.44
C SER A 216 -16.69 6.10 16.56
N LEU A 217 -16.60 6.90 15.49
CA LEU A 217 -16.13 8.28 15.56
C LEU A 217 -17.12 9.20 16.28
N ALA A 218 -18.43 9.04 16.03
CA ALA A 218 -19.47 9.82 16.72
C ALA A 218 -19.53 9.52 18.22
N SER A 219 -19.33 8.26 18.63
CA SER A 219 -19.26 7.87 20.05
C SER A 219 -18.01 8.40 20.75
N SER A 220 -16.86 8.49 20.08
CA SER A 220 -15.66 9.13 20.65
C SER A 220 -15.83 10.64 20.83
N THR A 221 -16.56 11.32 19.95
CA THR A 221 -16.88 12.75 20.13
C THR A 221 -17.96 13.02 21.18
N ALA A 222 -18.84 12.07 21.47
CA ALA A 222 -19.88 12.21 22.48
C ALA A 222 -19.36 12.02 23.92
N VAL A 223 -18.27 11.28 24.13
CA VAL A 223 -17.68 11.06 25.45
C VAL A 223 -16.88 12.27 25.97
N SER A 224 -16.46 13.20 25.09
CA SER A 224 -15.76 14.44 25.49
C SER A 224 -16.67 15.65 25.78
N LEU A 225 -18.00 15.49 25.72
CA LEU A 225 -18.96 16.57 25.99
C LEU A 225 -19.84 16.33 27.23
N GLY A 226 -19.49 15.34 28.05
CA GLY A 226 -20.23 14.97 29.26
C GLY A 226 -19.34 14.88 30.50
N THR A 227 -18.87 16.02 31.00
CA THR A 227 -18.54 16.23 32.42
C THR A 227 -18.93 17.64 32.82
#